data_AF-A0A6P0MWJ0-F1
#
_entry.id   AF-A0A6P0MWJ0-F1
#
_cell.length_a   1.000
_cell.length_b   1.000
_cell.length_c   1.000
_cell.angle_alpha   90.00
_cell.angle_beta   90.00
_cell.angle_gamma   90.00
#
_symmetry.space_group_name_H-M   'P 1'
#
loop_
_entity.id
_entity.type
_entity.pdbx_description
1 polymer ?
#
loop_
_entity_poly.entity_id
_entity_poly.type
_entity_poly.pdbx_seq_one_letter_code
_entity_poly.pdbx_strand_id
1 'polypeptide(L)'
;MDGDGFGVGWYGSRVTPGVYRSIQPAWNDRNLRDLAAQIASPLFLAHVRAATETAVQQSNCHPFRYGKWLLVHNGVIDNFQQIKRELVLAIAPELYPAIEGTTDSEIMFYLALTFGLTNEIVNPLLSRRGNYPLSIVHYQFLNESLVQAVV
;
A
#
# COMPACT_ATOMS: atom_id res chain seq x y z
N MET A 1 13.00 -16.69 -4.72
CA MET A 1 12.84 -15.24 -4.45
C MET A 1 11.52 -14.87 -5.04
N ASP A 2 10.56 -14.55 -4.18
CA ASP A 2 9.21 -14.23 -4.61
C ASP A 2 9.24 -12.79 -5.15
N GLY A 3 8.97 -12.66 -6.44
CA GLY A 3 9.13 -11.44 -7.23
C GLY A 3 7.87 -11.09 -7.99
N ASP A 4 6.71 -11.38 -7.40
CA ASP A 4 5.39 -11.28 -8.02
C ASP A 4 4.86 -9.84 -8.12
N GLY A 5 5.71 -8.89 -7.74
CA GLY A 5 5.56 -7.48 -7.99
C GLY A 5 6.22 -6.63 -6.92
N PHE A 6 6.26 -5.35 -7.17
CA PHE A 6 6.70 -4.35 -6.20
C PHE A 6 6.00 -3.02 -6.47
N GLY A 7 6.17 -2.08 -5.55
CA GLY A 7 5.96 -0.69 -5.86
C GLY A 7 6.66 0.24 -4.89
N VAL A 8 6.75 1.49 -5.32
CA VAL A 8 7.34 2.60 -4.59
C VAL A 8 6.39 3.78 -4.67
N GLY A 9 6.08 4.39 -3.52
CA GLY A 9 5.36 5.65 -3.41
C GLY A 9 6.23 6.71 -2.74
N TRP A 10 6.03 7.98 -3.09
CA TRP A 10 6.83 9.08 -2.56
C TRP A 10 6.06 10.39 -2.47
N TYR A 11 6.42 11.21 -1.48
CA TYR A 11 5.82 12.53 -1.25
C TYR A 11 6.74 13.64 -1.76
N GLY A 12 6.39 14.23 -2.90
CA GLY A 12 7.11 15.39 -3.44
C GLY A 12 6.49 16.72 -3.00
N SER A 13 6.63 17.73 -3.85
CA SER A 13 6.01 19.05 -3.68
C SER A 13 4.49 19.07 -3.92
N ARG A 14 3.93 17.99 -4.50
CA ARG A 14 2.50 17.86 -4.78
C ARG A 14 1.76 17.24 -3.60
N VAL A 15 0.50 17.62 -3.42
CA VAL A 15 -0.39 17.03 -2.40
C VAL A 15 -0.61 15.54 -2.66
N THR A 16 -0.76 15.16 -3.93
CA THR A 16 -0.91 13.77 -4.34
C THR A 16 0.46 13.11 -4.48
N PRO A 17 0.74 12.01 -3.75
CA PRO A 17 2.00 11.31 -3.86
C PRO A 17 2.15 10.60 -5.21
N GLY A 18 3.41 10.50 -5.65
CA GLY A 18 3.78 9.68 -6.79
C GLY A 18 3.77 8.20 -6.41
N VAL A 19 3.43 7.34 -7.37
CA VAL A 19 3.42 5.88 -7.20
C VAL A 19 3.92 5.24 -8.49
N TYR A 20 4.82 4.28 -8.34
CA TYR A 20 5.26 3.35 -9.38
C TYR A 20 5.03 1.93 -8.89
N ARG A 21 4.36 1.10 -9.69
CA ARG A 21 4.04 -0.31 -9.38
C ARG A 21 4.36 -1.16 -10.59
N SER A 22 4.86 -2.37 -10.37
CA SER A 22 5.19 -3.32 -11.42
C SER A 22 4.95 -4.74 -10.94
N ILE A 23 4.53 -5.62 -11.83
CA ILE A 23 4.41 -7.07 -11.57
C ILE A 23 5.72 -7.82 -11.86
N GLN A 24 6.73 -7.13 -12.39
CA GLN A 24 8.06 -7.70 -12.61
C GLN A 24 8.87 -7.66 -11.32
N PRO A 25 9.89 -8.50 -11.16
CA PRO A 25 10.80 -8.40 -10.03
C PRO A 25 11.58 -7.08 -10.01
N ALA A 26 11.69 -6.45 -8.84
CA ALA A 26 12.32 -5.14 -8.68
C ALA A 26 13.78 -5.10 -9.17
N TRP A 27 14.54 -6.17 -8.96
CA TRP A 27 15.96 -6.24 -9.34
C TRP A 27 16.20 -6.21 -10.85
N ASN A 28 15.16 -6.46 -11.66
CA ASN A 28 15.26 -6.49 -13.13
C ASN A 28 14.51 -5.33 -13.80
N ASP A 29 13.95 -4.39 -13.02
CA ASP A 29 13.19 -3.26 -13.56
C ASP A 29 14.12 -2.05 -13.83
N ARG A 30 14.36 -1.76 -15.12
CA ARG A 30 15.18 -0.62 -15.54
C ARG A 30 14.52 0.72 -15.24
N ASN A 31 13.19 0.80 -15.35
CA ASN A 31 12.47 2.04 -15.08
C ASN A 31 12.56 2.39 -13.59
N LEU A 32 12.49 1.40 -12.70
CA LEU A 32 12.72 1.62 -11.27
C LEU A 32 14.11 2.23 -11.02
N ARG A 33 15.16 1.72 -11.68
CA ARG A 33 16.51 2.25 -11.53
C ARG A 33 16.61 3.71 -11.99
N ASP A 34 16.05 4.02 -13.15
CA ASP A 34 16.08 5.39 -13.70
C ASP A 34 15.25 6.36 -12.83
N LEU A 35 14.08 5.91 -12.35
CA LEU A 35 13.24 6.68 -11.41
C LEU A 35 13.99 6.96 -10.09
N ALA A 36 14.62 5.94 -9.50
CA ALA A 36 15.36 6.07 -8.25
C ALA A 36 16.56 7.03 -8.38
N ALA A 37 17.15 7.16 -9.57
CA ALA A 37 18.24 8.10 -9.82
C ALA A 37 17.76 9.57 -9.96
N GLN A 38 16.49 9.80 -10.28
CA GLN A 38 15.97 11.14 -10.58
C GLN A 38 15.06 11.70 -9.48
N ILE A 39 14.41 10.85 -8.69
CA ILE A 39 13.41 11.28 -7.72
C ILE A 39 14.07 11.46 -6.35
N ALA A 40 14.06 12.70 -5.85
CA ALA A 40 14.33 13.01 -4.46
C ALA A 40 13.01 13.24 -3.72
N SER A 41 12.85 12.61 -2.57
CA SER A 41 11.69 12.78 -1.70
C SER A 41 12.10 12.73 -0.23
N PRO A 42 11.50 13.57 0.64
CA PRO A 42 11.65 13.47 2.09
C PRO A 42 11.05 12.19 2.68
N LEU A 43 10.21 11.47 1.93
CA LEU A 43 9.55 10.26 2.39
C LEU A 43 9.27 9.31 1.23
N PHE A 44 9.74 8.07 1.36
CA PHE A 44 9.45 6.98 0.45
C PHE A 44 8.74 5.83 1.17
N LEU A 45 7.93 5.09 0.42
CA LEU A 45 7.37 3.80 0.81
C LEU A 45 7.66 2.81 -0.29
N ALA A 46 8.27 1.69 0.04
CA ALA A 46 8.51 0.61 -0.88
C ALA A 46 7.90 -0.68 -0.34
N HIS A 47 7.45 -1.55 -1.25
CA HIS A 47 6.93 -2.86 -0.91
C HIS A 47 7.24 -3.86 -2.03
N VAL A 48 7.75 -5.03 -1.66
CA VAL A 48 7.90 -6.18 -2.57
C VAL A 48 6.82 -7.18 -2.20
N ARG A 49 6.08 -7.64 -3.20
CA ARG A 49 4.93 -8.54 -3.02
C ARG A 49 5.34 -9.97 -3.37
N ALA A 50 5.08 -10.88 -2.42
CA ALA A 50 4.98 -12.31 -2.67
C ALA A 50 3.50 -12.66 -2.79
N ALA A 51 3.03 -13.05 -3.98
CA ALA A 51 1.60 -13.27 -4.20
C ALA A 51 1.21 -14.67 -3.72
N THR A 52 0.39 -14.75 -2.67
CA THR A 52 -0.06 -16.03 -2.10
C THR A 52 -1.39 -16.50 -2.69
N GLU A 53 -2.41 -15.64 -2.70
CA GLU A 53 -3.80 -16.06 -3.03
C GLU A 53 -4.49 -15.22 -4.13
N THR A 54 -3.87 -14.12 -4.54
CA THR A 54 -4.49 -13.16 -5.48
C THR A 54 -3.65 -13.00 -6.73
N ALA A 55 -4.32 -12.79 -7.87
CA ALA A 55 -3.68 -12.69 -9.17
C ALA A 55 -2.48 -11.73 -9.19
N VAL A 56 -1.49 -12.07 -10.01
CA VAL A 56 -0.34 -11.22 -10.32
C VAL A 56 -0.82 -10.12 -11.27
N GLN A 57 -1.27 -9.01 -10.69
CA GLN A 57 -1.75 -7.84 -11.41
C GLN A 57 -1.27 -6.57 -10.73
N GLN A 58 -1.03 -5.52 -11.53
CA GLN A 58 -0.45 -4.27 -11.04
C GLN A 58 -1.38 -3.56 -10.04
N SER A 59 -2.70 -3.70 -10.18
CA SER A 59 -3.67 -3.16 -9.22
C SER A 59 -3.54 -3.78 -7.83
N ASN A 60 -3.02 -5.01 -7.72
CA ASN A 60 -2.77 -5.70 -6.45
C ASN A 60 -1.40 -5.38 -5.83
N CYS A 61 -0.56 -4.60 -6.51
CA CYS A 61 0.73 -4.20 -5.97
C CYS A 61 0.56 -2.99 -5.04
N HIS A 62 1.27 -3.02 -3.91
CA HIS A 62 1.41 -1.87 -3.00
C HIS A 62 2.42 -0.86 -3.54
N PRO A 63 2.37 0.42 -3.10
CA PRO A 63 1.36 1.01 -2.21
C PRO A 63 0.03 1.31 -2.92
N PHE A 64 -1.08 1.21 -2.19
CA PHE A 64 -2.37 1.78 -2.61
C PHE A 64 -2.37 3.29 -2.38
N ARG A 65 -3.12 4.02 -3.22
CA ARG A 65 -3.21 5.48 -3.15
C ARG A 65 -4.64 5.96 -3.29
N TYR A 66 -5.06 6.84 -2.38
CA TYR A 66 -6.29 7.61 -2.53
C TYR A 66 -6.08 9.06 -2.06
N GLY A 67 -6.24 10.01 -2.99
CA GLY A 67 -5.90 11.41 -2.75
C GLY A 67 -4.46 11.55 -2.28
N LYS A 68 -4.27 12.07 -1.07
CA LYS A 68 -2.95 12.26 -0.43
C LYS A 68 -2.42 11.02 0.30
N TRP A 69 -3.24 9.98 0.50
CA TRP A 69 -2.88 8.84 1.34
C TRP A 69 -2.19 7.74 0.55
N LEU A 70 -1.16 7.15 1.17
CA LEU A 70 -0.56 5.89 0.75
C LEU A 70 -0.74 4.82 1.83
N LEU A 71 -1.02 3.58 1.42
CA LEU A 71 -1.04 2.42 2.30
C LEU A 71 -0.19 1.27 1.75
N VAL A 72 0.61 0.68 2.65
CA VAL A 72 1.26 -0.61 2.49
C VAL A 72 0.77 -1.52 3.61
N HIS A 73 0.46 -2.77 3.26
CA HIS A 73 0.05 -3.80 4.21
C HIS A 73 0.96 -5.02 4.05
N ASN A 74 1.55 -5.47 5.15
CA ASN A 74 2.28 -6.73 5.19
C ASN A 74 1.46 -7.72 6.03
N GLY A 75 1.06 -8.82 5.41
CA GLY A 75 0.24 -9.85 6.04
C GLY A 75 -0.87 -10.34 5.12
N VAL A 76 -1.69 -11.23 5.66
CA VAL A 76 -2.90 -11.75 5.04
C VAL A 76 -4.03 -11.69 6.06
N ILE A 77 -5.25 -11.39 5.61
CA ILE A 77 -6.45 -11.55 6.41
C ILE A 77 -6.97 -12.98 6.22
N ASP A 78 -6.87 -13.76 7.29
CA ASP A 78 -7.41 -15.12 7.30
C ASP A 78 -8.91 -15.11 6.96
N ASN A 79 -9.33 -16.08 6.15
CA ASN A 79 -10.72 -16.21 5.70
C ASN A 79 -11.29 -14.94 5.03
N PHE A 80 -10.42 -14.16 4.35
CA PHE A 80 -10.85 -12.94 3.69
C PHE A 80 -12.01 -13.18 2.72
N GLN A 81 -12.01 -14.27 1.95
CA GLN A 81 -13.09 -14.53 0.97
C GLN A 81 -14.47 -14.68 1.63
N GLN A 82 -14.54 -15.22 2.85
CA GLN A 82 -15.78 -15.39 3.59
C GLN A 82 -16.34 -14.05 4.08
N ILE A 83 -15.48 -13.14 4.51
CA ILE A 83 -15.88 -11.83 5.07
C ILE A 83 -15.85 -10.69 4.05
N LYS A 84 -15.25 -10.89 2.87
CA LYS A 84 -15.02 -9.87 1.85
C LYS A 84 -16.28 -9.10 1.49
N ARG A 85 -17.42 -9.77 1.35
CA ARG A 85 -18.69 -9.12 1.01
C ARG A 85 -19.09 -8.09 2.07
N GLU A 86 -19.02 -8.46 3.34
CA GLU A 86 -19.41 -7.58 4.45
C GLU A 86 -18.45 -6.40 4.57
N LEU A 87 -17.15 -6.66 4.43
CA LEU A 87 -16.12 -5.63 4.41
C LEU A 87 -16.33 -4.65 3.25
N VAL A 88 -16.61 -5.14 2.05
CA VAL A 88 -16.87 -4.28 0.89
C VAL A 88 -18.14 -3.44 1.08
N LEU A 89 -19.20 -4.00 1.67
CA LEU A 89 -20.44 -3.26 1.96
C LEU A 89 -20.28 -2.21 3.06
N ALA A 90 -19.26 -2.36 3.92
CA ALA A 90 -18.94 -1.37 4.95
C ALA A 90 -18.11 -0.19 4.43
N ILE A 91 -17.57 -0.25 3.20
CA ILE A 91 -16.84 0.86 2.58
C ILE A 91 -17.82 1.98 2.22
N ALA A 92 -17.43 3.23 2.49
CA ALA A 92 -18.22 4.40 2.12
C ALA A 92 -18.57 4.36 0.62
N PRO A 93 -19.86 4.56 0.23
CA PRO A 93 -20.30 4.41 -1.16
C PRO A 93 -19.50 5.22 -2.18
N GLU A 94 -19.02 6.40 -1.79
CA GLU A 94 -18.20 7.29 -2.62
C GLU A 94 -16.77 6.78 -2.88
N LEU A 95 -16.27 5.87 -2.04
CA LEU A 95 -14.94 5.26 -2.16
C LEU A 95 -14.97 3.97 -2.98
N TYR A 96 -16.11 3.28 -3.03
CA TYR A 96 -16.26 2.00 -3.72
C TYR A 96 -15.80 2.01 -5.19
N PRO A 97 -16.10 3.03 -6.01
CA PRO A 97 -15.66 3.07 -7.42
C PRO A 97 -14.13 3.14 -7.61
N ALA A 98 -13.37 3.45 -6.56
CA ALA A 98 -11.91 3.56 -6.62
C ALA A 98 -11.18 2.24 -6.33
N ILE A 99 -11.91 1.18 -5.96
CA ILE A 99 -11.34 -0.16 -5.76
C ILE A 99 -11.05 -0.78 -7.14
N GLU A 100 -9.80 -1.14 -7.40
CA GLU A 100 -9.36 -1.67 -8.70
C GLU A 100 -8.83 -3.11 -8.62
N GLY A 101 -8.24 -3.48 -7.50
CA GLY A 101 -7.68 -4.79 -7.25
C GLY A 101 -8.65 -5.72 -6.50
N THR A 102 -8.09 -6.81 -6.00
CA THR A 102 -8.85 -7.91 -5.39
C THR A 102 -8.32 -8.35 -4.04
N THR A 103 -7.24 -7.70 -3.57
CA THR A 103 -6.57 -8.02 -2.31
C THR A 103 -7.38 -7.57 -1.09
N ASP A 104 -7.19 -8.29 0.00
CA ASP A 104 -7.57 -7.89 1.35
C ASP A 104 -7.01 -6.51 1.73
N SER A 105 -5.78 -6.26 1.32
CA SER A 105 -4.98 -5.08 1.62
C SER A 105 -5.61 -3.80 1.06
N GLU A 106 -6.18 -3.88 -0.15
CA GLU A 106 -6.91 -2.76 -0.76
C GLU A 106 -8.24 -2.50 -0.08
N ILE A 107 -8.98 -3.56 0.26
CA ILE A 107 -10.25 -3.42 0.98
C ILE A 107 -10.01 -2.79 2.36
N MET A 108 -8.95 -3.21 3.06
CA MET A 108 -8.53 -2.57 4.32
C MET A 108 -8.17 -1.10 4.15
N PHE A 109 -7.53 -0.72 3.06
CA PHE A 109 -7.22 0.68 2.79
C PHE A 109 -8.48 1.53 2.73
N TYR A 110 -9.48 1.09 1.97
CA TYR A 110 -10.74 1.82 1.80
C TYR A 110 -11.63 1.77 3.04
N LEU A 111 -11.56 0.70 3.84
CA LEU A 111 -12.19 0.67 5.17
C LEU A 111 -11.53 1.67 6.12
N ALA A 112 -10.20 1.74 6.15
CA ALA A 112 -9.49 2.72 6.97
C ALA A 112 -9.90 4.15 6.60
N LEU A 113 -9.97 4.47 5.30
CA LEU A 113 -10.48 5.76 4.81
C LEU A 113 -11.93 6.02 5.25
N THR A 114 -12.79 5.00 5.17
CA THR A 114 -14.19 5.07 5.61
C THR A 114 -14.29 5.40 7.11
N PHE A 115 -13.47 4.76 7.95
CA PHE A 115 -13.50 4.93 9.40
C PHE A 115 -12.62 6.07 9.92
N GLY A 116 -12.24 7.01 9.05
CA GLY A 116 -11.60 8.24 9.48
C GLY A 116 -10.07 8.16 9.57
N LEU A 117 -9.41 7.35 8.74
CA LEU A 117 -7.98 7.56 8.45
C LEU A 117 -7.70 9.00 7.98
N THR A 118 -8.71 9.64 7.38
CA THR A 118 -8.71 11.06 7.02
C THR A 118 -8.83 12.01 8.22
N ASN A 119 -9.31 11.52 9.36
CA ASN A 119 -9.66 12.27 10.57
C ASN A 119 -8.65 11.97 11.69
N GLU A 120 -7.56 12.74 11.71
CA GLU A 120 -6.49 12.71 12.73
C GLU A 120 -5.70 11.39 12.86
N ILE A 121 -4.37 11.52 12.88
CA ILE A 121 -3.42 10.40 12.80
C ILE A 121 -3.49 9.54 14.07
N VAL A 122 -4.02 8.31 13.96
CA VAL A 122 -3.97 7.29 15.02
C VAL A 122 -2.62 6.56 14.99
N ASN A 123 -1.50 7.29 15.13
CA ASN A 123 -0.25 6.69 15.58
C ASN A 123 0.81 7.75 16.01
N PRO A 124 1.18 7.84 17.30
CA PRO A 124 2.22 8.75 17.79
C PRO A 124 3.62 8.47 17.20
N LEU A 125 3.84 7.30 16.60
CA LEU A 125 5.12 6.94 15.98
C LEU A 125 5.31 7.60 14.59
N LEU A 126 4.23 8.01 13.93
CA LEU A 126 4.25 8.69 12.63
C LEU A 126 4.27 10.22 12.75
N SER A 127 3.93 10.78 13.91
CA SER A 127 3.94 12.23 14.15
C SER A 127 5.34 12.85 14.25
N ARG A 128 6.41 12.04 14.15
CA ARG A 128 7.82 12.46 14.31
C ARG A 128 8.54 12.84 13.02
N ARG A 129 7.98 12.60 11.83
CA ARG A 129 8.63 12.96 10.55
C ARG A 129 7.65 13.68 9.63
N GLY A 130 7.41 14.97 9.88
CA GLY A 130 6.62 15.83 8.99
C GLY A 130 5.13 15.48 8.94
N ASN A 131 4.32 16.43 8.50
CA ASN A 131 2.85 16.32 8.50
C ASN A 131 2.33 15.43 7.34
N TYR A 132 2.99 14.30 7.05
CA TYR A 132 2.67 13.44 5.92
C TYR A 132 1.53 12.47 6.27
N PRO A 133 0.48 12.40 5.43
CA PRO A 133 -0.65 11.50 5.62
C PRO A 133 -0.26 10.06 5.23
N LEU A 134 0.50 9.39 6.10
CA LEU A 134 0.96 8.03 5.86
C LEU A 134 0.26 7.00 6.75
N SER A 135 -0.03 5.83 6.17
CA SER A 135 -0.58 4.71 6.92
C SER A 135 0.18 3.43 6.58
N ILE A 136 0.92 2.92 7.56
CA ILE A 136 1.54 1.60 7.49
C ILE A 136 0.77 0.72 8.46
N VAL A 137 0.16 -0.33 7.93
CA VAL A 137 -0.57 -1.30 8.75
C VAL A 137 0.24 -2.59 8.73
N HIS A 138 0.76 -2.98 9.89
CA HIS A 138 1.52 -4.20 10.08
C HIS A 138 0.71 -5.15 10.97
N TYR A 139 0.13 -6.20 10.38
CA TYR A 139 -0.52 -7.29 11.12
C TYR A 139 0.35 -8.54 10.98
N GLN A 140 0.97 -8.97 12.06
CA GLN A 140 1.84 -10.15 12.08
C GLN A 140 1.06 -11.36 12.58
N PHE A 141 0.58 -12.20 11.66
CA PHE A 141 0.20 -13.58 11.95
C PHE A 141 1.26 -14.50 11.32
N LEU A 142 2.06 -15.10 12.21
CA LEU A 142 3.09 -16.15 12.06
C LEU A 142 3.84 -16.35 10.71
N ASN A 143 5.16 -16.30 10.88
CA ASN A 143 6.25 -16.82 10.04
C ASN A 143 6.79 -15.95 8.89
N GLU A 144 7.92 -15.32 9.22
CA GLU A 144 9.04 -14.88 8.38
C GLU A 144 8.76 -14.50 6.92
N SER A 145 8.77 -13.20 6.63
CA SER A 145 9.42 -12.68 5.41
C SER A 145 9.69 -11.17 5.54
N LEU A 146 10.98 -10.84 5.48
CA LEU A 146 11.63 -9.57 5.17
C LEU A 146 10.74 -8.30 5.15
N VAL A 147 10.69 -7.61 6.28
CA VAL A 147 10.32 -6.19 6.35
C VAL A 147 11.48 -5.38 5.76
N GLN A 148 11.38 -4.92 4.51
CA GLN A 148 12.20 -3.78 4.07
C GLN A 148 11.46 -2.48 4.42
N ALA A 149 12.00 -1.83 5.43
CA ALA A 149 11.49 -0.61 6.02
C ALA A 149 11.54 0.58 5.06
N VAL A 150 10.56 1.46 5.25
CA VAL A 150 10.58 2.91 5.02
C VAL A 150 12.01 3.47 5.08
N VAL A 151 12.47 4.12 4.00
CA VAL A 151 13.61 5.05 4.06
C VAL A 151 13.07 6.44 4.35
#